data_AF-A0A1Y2K9U8-F1
#
_entry.id   AF-A0A1Y2K9U8-F1
#
_cell.length_a   1.000
_cell.length_b   1.000
_cell.length_c   1.000
_cell.angle_alpha   90.00
_cell.angle_beta   90.00
_cell.angle_gamma   90.00
#
_symmetry.space_group_name_H-M   'P 1'
#
loop_
_entity.id
_entity.type
_entity.pdbx_description
1 polymer ?
#
loop_
_entity_poly.entity_id
_entity_poly.type
_entity_poly.pdbx_seq_one_letter_code
_entity_poly.pdbx_strand_id
1 'polypeptide(L)' 'MSAQRDAFFNAVSTALGCPVDSVANALDNGAALTWDSLQHLTLVMSVESALGVKLAVEEALGANDIPKLAALLKQKGASL' A
#
# COMPACT_ATOMS: atom_id res chain seq x y z
N MET A 1 4.33 12.81 -11.67
CA MET A 1 4.14 11.82 -10.60
C MET A 1 3.80 12.59 -9.33
N SER A 2 2.72 12.22 -8.64
CA SER A 2 2.35 12.86 -7.36
C SER A 2 3.31 12.36 -6.27
N ALA A 3 3.77 13.26 -5.38
CA ALA A 3 4.67 12.90 -4.28
C ALA A 3 4.10 11.77 -3.39
N GLN A 4 2.77 11.68 -3.29
CA GLN A 4 2.08 10.61 -2.57
C GLN A 4 2.16 9.24 -3.26
N ARG A 5 2.12 9.18 -4.60
CA ARG A 5 2.27 7.91 -5.33
C ARG A 5 3.67 7.32 -5.11
N ASP A 6 4.70 8.16 -5.17
CA ASP A 6 6.08 7.74 -4.91
C ASP A 6 6.27 7.31 -3.44
N ALA A 7 5.68 8.06 -2.50
CA ALA A 7 5.69 7.70 -1.08
C ALA A 7 5.01 6.34 -0.81
N PHE A 8 3.87 6.06 -1.47
CA PHE A 8 3.20 4.77 -1.37
C PHE A 8 4.08 3.63 -1.86
N PHE A 9 4.67 3.76 -3.05
CA PHE A 9 5.54 2.72 -3.59
C PHE A 9 6.76 2.44 -2.72
N ASN A 10 7.39 3.49 -2.18
CA ASN A 10 8.51 3.35 -1.26
C ASN A 10 8.11 2.68 0.05
N ALA A 11 6.95 3.05 0.62
CA ALA A 11 6.43 2.44 1.85
C ALA A 11 6.14 0.95 1.65
N VAL A 12 5.49 0.59 0.54
CA VAL A 12 5.16 -0.80 0.22
C VAL A 12 6.43 -1.61 -0.07
N SER A 13 7.34 -1.07 -0.89
CA SER A 13 8.63 -1.70 -1.22
C SER A 13 9.45 -1.99 0.04
N THR A 14 9.49 -1.04 0.98
CA THR A 14 10.21 -1.20 2.25
C THR A 14 9.53 -2.24 3.14
N ALA A 15 8.20 -2.20 3.27
CA ALA A 15 7.45 -3.13 4.12
C ALA A 15 7.50 -4.58 3.62
N LEU A 16 7.54 -4.77 2.30
CA LEU A 16 7.52 -6.08 1.66
C LEU A 16 8.92 -6.59 1.25
N GLY A 17 9.94 -5.76 1.38
CA GLY A 17 11.32 -6.10 0.99
C GLY A 17 11.46 -6.39 -0.51
N CYS A 18 10.61 -5.78 -1.35
CA CYS A 18 10.57 -6.04 -2.79
C CYS A 18 10.89 -4.76 -3.60
N PRO A 19 11.30 -4.87 -4.87
CA PRO A 19 11.55 -3.70 -5.71
C PRO A 19 10.30 -2.85 -5.92
N VAL A 20 10.46 -1.52 -5.97
CA VAL A 20 9.39 -0.56 -6.30
C VAL A 20 8.68 -0.93 -7.61
N ASP A 21 9.43 -1.40 -8.62
CA ASP A 21 8.88 -1.83 -9.90
C ASP A 21 7.92 -3.02 -9.75
N SER A 22 8.15 -3.91 -8.78
CA SER A 22 7.23 -5.02 -8.49
C SER A 22 5.93 -4.52 -7.88
N VAL A 23 5.99 -3.49 -7.03
CA VAL A 23 4.81 -2.85 -6.46
C VAL A 23 4.02 -2.11 -7.54
N ALA A 24 4.70 -1.36 -8.41
CA ALA A 24 4.06 -0.68 -9.53
C ALA A 24 3.35 -1.68 -10.45
N ASN A 25 4.00 -2.79 -10.79
CA ASN A 25 3.37 -3.87 -11.57
C ASN A 25 2.19 -4.53 -10.85
N ALA A 26 2.25 -4.70 -9.52
CA ALA A 26 1.13 -5.23 -8.74
C ALA A 26 -0.07 -4.28 -8.73
N LEU A 27 0.18 -2.97 -8.66
CA LEU A 27 -0.85 -1.95 -8.73
C LEU A 27 -1.47 -1.83 -10.12
N ASP A 28 -0.64 -1.77 -11.16
CA ASP A 28 -1.06 -1.43 -12.52
C ASP A 28 -1.56 -2.65 -13.32
N ASN A 29 -0.97 -3.83 -13.10
CA ASN A 29 -1.29 -5.07 -13.84
C ASN A 29 -1.99 -6.14 -12.98
N GLY A 30 -2.26 -5.85 -11.70
CA GLY A 30 -2.87 -6.83 -10.78
C GLY A 30 -1.97 -8.03 -10.51
N ALA A 31 -0.64 -7.87 -10.61
CA ALA A 31 0.30 -8.94 -10.29
C ALA A 31 0.12 -9.40 -8.83
N ALA A 32 0.11 -10.72 -8.62
CA ALA A 32 -0.06 -11.29 -7.30
C ALA A 32 1.18 -11.02 -6.43
N LEU A 33 1.07 -10.02 -5.55
CA LEU A 33 2.09 -9.69 -4.57
C LEU A 33 1.53 -10.11 -3.22
N THR A 34 2.00 -11.26 -2.73
CA THR A 34 1.52 -11.89 -1.50
C THR A 34 2.35 -11.41 -0.32
N TRP A 35 1.70 -11.23 0.82
CA TRP A 35 2.36 -10.95 2.09
C TRP A 35 1.69 -11.69 3.24
N ASP A 36 2.43 -11.91 4.33
CA ASP A 36 1.90 -12.52 5.55
C ASP A 36 1.24 -11.51 6.50
N SER A 37 0.70 -11.98 7.61
CA SER A 37 0.01 -11.13 8.59
C SER A 37 0.91 -10.09 9.27
N LEU A 38 2.21 -10.37 9.44
CA LEU A 38 3.16 -9.43 10.04
C LEU A 38 3.54 -8.34 9.04
N GLN A 39 3.78 -8.74 7.79
CA GLN A 39 4.01 -7.84 6.67
C GLN A 39 2.79 -6.96 6.41
N HIS A 40 1.58 -7.50 6.57
CA HIS A 40 0.34 -6.72 6.44
C HIS A 40 0.28 -5.56 7.45
N LEU A 41 0.52 -5.84 8.74
CA LEU A 41 0.54 -4.80 9.77
C LEU A 41 1.63 -3.76 9.51
N THR A 42 2.83 -4.21 9.13
CA THR A 42 3.95 -3.34 8.79
C THR A 42 3.64 -2.46 7.59
N LEU A 43 3.00 -3.03 6.56
CA LEU A 43 2.57 -2.34 5.36
C LEU A 43 1.56 -1.25 5.69
N VAL A 44 0.48 -1.58 6.41
CA VAL A 44 -0.57 -0.65 6.83
C VAL A 44 0.02 0.53 7.59
N MET A 45 0.83 0.27 8.62
CA MET A 45 1.46 1.32 9.42
C MET A 45 2.39 2.21 8.58
N SER A 46 3.15 1.61 7.65
CA SER A 46 4.08 2.34 6.78
C SER A 46 3.35 3.26 5.81
N VAL A 47 2.25 2.80 5.19
CA VAL A 47 1.48 3.62 4.26
C VAL A 47 0.69 4.72 4.96
N GLU A 48 0.13 4.45 6.14
CA GLU A 48 -0.53 5.45 6.99
C GLU A 48 0.44 6.59 7.35
N SER A 49 1.64 6.22 7.83
CA SER A 49 2.68 7.18 8.18
C SER A 49 3.18 7.96 6.96
N ALA A 50 3.34 7.31 5.80
CA ALA A 50 3.86 7.95 4.60
C ALA A 50 2.86 8.90 3.93
N LEU A 51 1.56 8.59 4.01
CA LEU A 51 0.50 9.33 3.33
C LEU A 51 -0.27 10.28 4.25
N GLY A 52 -0.06 10.19 5.57
CA GLY A 52 -0.79 10.99 6.56
C GLY A 52 -2.26 10.62 6.68
N VAL A 53 -2.61 9.37 6.35
CA VAL A 53 -3.98 8.84 6.43
C VAL A 53 -4.10 7.84 7.57
N LYS A 54 -5.33 7.59 8.02
CA LYS A 54 -5.64 6.53 8.97
C LYS A 54 -6.71 5.60 8.42
N LEU A 55 -6.47 4.31 8.56
CA LEU A 55 -7.39 3.24 8.23
C LEU A 55 -8.02 2.72 9.52
N ALA A 56 -9.32 2.41 9.47
CA ALA A 56 -9.94 1.62 10.51
C ALA A 56 -9.35 0.19 10.49
N VAL A 57 -9.44 -0.52 11.61
CA VAL A 57 -8.87 -1.87 11.72
C VAL A 57 -9.55 -2.82 10.73
N GLU A 58 -10.86 -2.69 10.55
CA GLU A 58 -11.66 -3.48 9.61
C GLU A 58 -11.28 -3.20 8.15
N GLU A 59 -10.97 -1.94 7.85
CA GLU A 59 -10.51 -1.49 6.53
C GLU A 59 -9.12 -2.03 6.21
N ALA A 60 -8.20 -1.94 7.18
CA ALA A 60 -6.86 -2.48 7.08
C ALA A 60 -6.92 -3.99 6.80
N LEU A 61 -7.65 -4.76 7.60
CA LEU A 61 -7.80 -6.21 7.44
C LEU A 61 -8.38 -6.62 6.07
N GLY A 62 -9.22 -5.76 5.47
CA GLY A 62 -9.78 -5.97 4.13
C GLY A 62 -8.82 -5.65 2.98
N ALA A 63 -7.71 -4.98 3.25
CA ALA A 63 -6.70 -4.59 2.25
C ALA A 63 -5.64 -5.68 2.09
N ASN A 64 -6.03 -6.78 1.45
CA ASN A 64 -5.21 -7.99 1.26
C ASN A 64 -4.55 -8.11 -0.13
N ASP A 65 -4.64 -7.08 -0.96
CA ASP A 65 -3.87 -6.93 -2.19
C ASP A 65 -3.54 -5.44 -2.46
N ILE A 66 -2.51 -5.19 -3.27
CA ILE A 66 -2.03 -3.82 -3.57
C ILE A 66 -3.12 -2.95 -4.21
N PRO A 67 -3.89 -3.42 -5.20
CA PRO A 67 -4.98 -2.62 -5.78
C PRO A 67 -6.06 -2.20 -4.77
N LYS A 68 -6.51 -3.10 -3.89
CA LYS A 68 -7.49 -2.78 -2.83
C LYS A 68 -6.93 -1.79 -1.84
N LEU A 69 -5.68 -1.97 -1.40
CA LEU A 69 -5.03 -1.03 -0.50
C LEU A 69 -4.97 0.37 -1.13
N ALA A 70 -4.53 0.47 -2.38
CA ALA A 70 -4.48 1.75 -3.08
C ALA A 70 -5.87 2.37 -3.27
N ALA A 71 -6.90 1.58 -3.59
CA ALA A 71 -8.27 2.07 -3.69
C ALA A 71 -8.79 2.63 -2.36
N LEU A 72 -8.48 1.95 -1.26
CA LEU A 72 -8.86 2.36 0.08
C LEU A 72 -8.16 3.67 0.49
N LEU A 73 -6.86 3.78 0.21
CA LEU A 73 -6.08 5.00 0.46
C LEU A 73 -6.61 6.18 -0.37
N LYS A 74 -7.04 5.96 -1.62
CA LYS A 74 -7.68 7.00 -2.45
C LYS A 74 -8.99 7.50 -1.84
N GLN A 75 -9.81 6.61 -1.28
CA GLN A 75 -11.04 6.98 -0.58
C GLN A 75 -10.77 7.84 0.67
N LYS A 76 -9.59 7.70 1.29
CA LYS A 76 -9.14 8.52 2.42
C LYS A 76 -8.46 9.83 2.01
N GLY A 77 -8.34 10.12 0.72
CA GLY A 77 -7.78 11.37 0.19
C GLY A 77 -6.32 11.28 -0.27
N ALA A 78 -5.73 10.08 -0.39
CA ALA A 78 -4.41 9.92 -0.99
C ALA A 78 -4.46 10.05 -2.52
N SER A 79 -3.54 10.83 -3.10
CA SER A 79 -3.39 11.03 -4.55
C SER A 79 -2.41 10.00 -5.14
N LEU A 80 -2.90 8.78 -5.32
CA LEU A 80 -2.15 7.61 -5.85
C LEU A 80 -2.34 7.38 -7.35
#